data_AF-A0A9E2RWP7-F1
#
_entry.id   AF-A0A9E2RWP7-F1
#
_cell.length_a   1.000
_cell.length_b   1.000
_cell.length_c   1.000
_cell.angle_alpha   90.00
_cell.angle_beta   90.00
_cell.angle_gamma   90.00
#
_symmetry.space_group_name_H-M   'P 1'
#
loop_
_entity.id
_entity.type
_entity.pdbx_description
1 polymer ?
#
loop_
_entity_poly.entity_id
_entity_poly.type
_entity_poly.pdbx_seq_one_letter_code
_entity_poly.pdbx_strand_id
1 'polypeptide(L)'
;MQCRDLYDIFRLVEDMGVSLDEVRLLFEKKAEAKGLDPATFADKFADRIIRYKDRWGREMSDHLAEPPQFDTVVRVVRRHLRTAGLFSS
;
A
#
# COMPACT_ATOMS: atom_id res chain seq x y z
N MET A 1 0.74 -5.01 -9.55
CA MET A 1 -0.29 -4.55 -8.62
C MET A 1 -1.28 -3.70 -9.38
N GLN A 2 -2.55 -3.86 -9.04
CA GLN A 2 -3.70 -3.07 -9.47
C GLN A 2 -4.01 -2.00 -8.40
N CYS A 3 -4.90 -1.04 -8.70
CA CYS A 3 -5.39 -0.09 -7.69
C CYS A 3 -6.00 -0.81 -6.47
N ARG A 4 -6.63 -1.97 -6.69
CA ARG A 4 -7.19 -2.81 -5.63
C ARG A 4 -6.17 -3.21 -4.55
N ASP A 5 -4.92 -3.50 -4.91
CA ASP A 5 -3.91 -3.88 -3.91
C ASP A 5 -3.63 -2.73 -2.91
N LEU A 6 -3.69 -1.47 -3.36
CA LEU A 6 -3.57 -0.31 -2.48
C LEU A 6 -4.81 -0.16 -1.58
N TYR A 7 -6.00 -0.42 -2.12
CA TYR A 7 -7.24 -0.42 -1.35
C TYR A 7 -7.24 -1.52 -0.28
N ASP A 8 -6.76 -2.72 -0.61
CA ASP A 8 -6.69 -3.83 0.33
C ASP A 8 -5.75 -3.49 1.51
N ILE A 9 -4.60 -2.86 1.26
CA ILE A 9 -3.72 -2.37 2.35
C ILE A 9 -4.45 -1.36 3.22
N PHE A 10 -5.17 -0.40 2.61
CA PHE A 10 -5.95 0.58 3.35
C PHE A 10 -7.02 -0.06 4.25
N ARG A 11 -7.76 -1.04 3.74
CA ARG A 11 -8.76 -1.79 4.52
C ARG A 11 -8.13 -2.59 5.67
N LEU A 12 -6.98 -3.21 5.42
CA LEU A 12 -6.28 -3.98 6.45
C LEU A 12 -5.85 -3.08 7.62
N VAL A 13 -5.33 -1.89 7.33
CA VAL A 13 -4.81 -1.00 8.39
C VAL A 13 -5.90 -0.18 9.09
N GLU A 14 -6.93 0.30 8.38
CA GLU A 14 -7.97 1.14 8.98
C GLU A 14 -9.08 0.31 9.64
N ASP A 15 -9.59 -0.71 8.97
CA ASP A 15 -10.79 -1.42 9.44
C ASP A 15 -10.45 -2.66 10.26
N MET A 16 -9.39 -3.35 9.88
CA MET A 16 -8.96 -4.58 10.56
C MET A 16 -7.88 -4.32 11.61
N GLY A 17 -7.39 -3.09 11.72
CA GLY A 17 -6.38 -2.69 12.71
C GLY A 17 -5.06 -3.44 12.56
N VAL A 18 -4.74 -3.92 11.36
CA VAL A 18 -3.51 -4.68 11.12
C VAL A 18 -2.32 -3.76 11.32
N SER A 19 -1.45 -4.14 12.25
CA SER A 19 -0.25 -3.40 12.55
C SER A 19 0.85 -3.74 11.53
N LEU A 20 1.26 -2.75 10.73
CA LEU A 20 2.22 -2.99 9.64
C LEU A 20 3.64 -3.32 10.14
N ASP A 21 3.98 -2.93 11.36
CA ASP A 21 5.20 -3.31 12.07
C ASP A 21 5.22 -4.82 12.40
N GLU A 22 4.08 -5.39 12.84
CA GLU A 22 3.96 -6.81 13.14
C GLU A 22 4.14 -7.70 11.90
N VAL A 23 3.67 -7.22 10.74
CA VAL A 23 3.77 -7.96 9.47
C VAL A 23 5.04 -7.62 8.67
N ARG A 24 5.80 -6.60 9.07
CA ARG A 24 7.00 -6.15 8.36
C ARG A 24 8.01 -7.27 8.14
N LEU A 25 8.33 -8.02 9.20
CA LEU A 25 9.30 -9.12 9.11
C LEU A 25 8.83 -10.23 8.15
N LEU A 26 7.53 -10.50 8.10
CA LEU A 26 6.94 -11.46 7.15
C LEU A 26 7.01 -10.95 5.72
N PHE A 27 6.78 -9.65 5.52
CA PHE A 27 6.95 -9.00 4.23
C PHE A 27 8.40 -9.07 3.74
N GLU A 28 9.37 -8.70 4.57
CA GLU A 28 10.80 -8.71 4.23
C GLU A 28 11.26 -10.12 3.83
N LYS A 29 10.98 -11.13 4.67
CA LYS A 29 11.28 -12.53 4.36
C LYS A 29 10.67 -13.00 3.04
N LYS A 30 9.42 -12.59 2.76
CA LYS A 30 8.71 -12.96 1.54
C LYS A 30 9.26 -12.26 0.30
N ALA A 31 9.76 -11.03 0.44
CA ALA A 31 10.44 -10.32 -0.62
C ALA A 31 11.79 -10.95 -0.93
N GLU A 32 12.60 -11.25 0.09
CA GLU A 32 13.88 -11.93 -0.04
C GLU A 32 13.75 -13.32 -0.67
N ALA A 33 12.77 -14.12 -0.23
CA ALA A 33 12.48 -15.43 -0.82
C ALA A 33 12.08 -15.35 -2.31
N LYS A 34 11.65 -14.18 -2.78
CA LYS A 34 11.36 -13.89 -4.19
C LYS A 34 12.52 -13.21 -4.93
N GLY A 35 13.67 -13.07 -4.30
CA GLY A 35 14.84 -12.37 -4.86
C GLY A 35 14.63 -10.86 -5.01
N LEU A 36 13.72 -10.27 -4.22
CA LEU A 36 13.44 -8.84 -4.24
C LEU A 36 14.10 -8.18 -3.03
N ASP A 37 14.73 -7.03 -3.25
CA ASP A 37 15.26 -6.19 -2.17
C ASP A 37 14.10 -5.42 -1.48
N PRO A 38 13.82 -5.69 -0.18
CA PRO A 38 12.80 -4.97 0.58
C PRO A 38 13.10 -3.48 0.73
N ALA A 39 14.37 -3.06 0.72
CA ALA A 39 14.75 -1.64 0.88
C ALA A 39 14.25 -0.77 -0.28
N THR A 40 14.10 -1.35 -1.47
CA THR A 40 13.54 -0.66 -2.64
C THR A 40 12.02 -0.48 -2.60
N PHE A 41 11.35 -0.95 -1.54
CA PHE A 41 9.90 -0.90 -1.44
C PHE A 41 9.34 0.53 -1.46
N ALA A 42 9.97 1.45 -0.74
CA ALA A 42 9.49 2.84 -0.63
C ALA A 42 9.45 3.52 -2.01
N ASP A 43 10.53 3.41 -2.78
CA ASP A 43 10.63 3.97 -4.14
C ASP A 43 9.61 3.33 -5.08
N LYS A 44 9.53 1.99 -5.07
CA LYS A 44 8.55 1.25 -5.89
C LYS A 44 7.12 1.60 -5.53
N PHE A 45 6.83 1.89 -4.26
CA PHE A 45 5.52 2.35 -3.83
C PHE A 45 5.23 3.76 -4.37
N ALA A 46 6.18 4.69 -4.23
CA ALA A 46 6.04 6.05 -4.74
C ALA A 46 5.73 6.08 -6.25
N ASP A 47 6.49 5.32 -7.04
CA ASP A 47 6.27 5.17 -8.48
C ASP A 47 4.89 4.62 -8.82
N ARG A 48 4.41 3.64 -8.04
CA ARG A 48 3.09 3.03 -8.25
C ARG A 48 1.96 4.00 -7.95
N ILE A 49 2.07 4.79 -6.88
CA ILE A 49 1.06 5.79 -6.53
C ILE A 49 0.87 6.81 -7.65
N ILE A 50 1.96 7.29 -8.27
CA ILE A 50 1.86 8.22 -9.42
C ILE A 50 1.01 7.59 -10.53
N ARG A 51 1.26 6.31 -10.86
CA ARG A 51 0.52 5.58 -11.89
C ARG A 51 -0.91 5.22 -11.50
N TYR A 52 -1.23 5.14 -10.21
CA TYR A 52 -2.58 4.83 -9.75
C TYR A 52 -3.49 6.03 -9.72
N LYS A 53 -2.96 7.24 -9.53
CA LYS A 53 -3.77 8.46 -9.45
C LYS A 53 -4.76 8.59 -10.60
N ASP A 54 -4.29 8.39 -11.83
CA ASP A 54 -5.11 8.54 -13.04
C ASP A 54 -6.04 7.34 -13.29
N ARG A 55 -5.72 6.18 -12.72
CA ARG A 55 -6.47 4.93 -12.94
C ARG A 55 -7.45 4.60 -11.82
N TRP A 56 -7.28 5.19 -10.64
CA TRP A 56 -8.00 4.85 -9.41
C TRP A 56 -9.51 4.89 -9.61
N GLY A 57 -10.03 6.02 -10.09
CA GLY A 57 -11.49 6.19 -10.27
C GLY A 57 -12.08 5.13 -11.19
N ARG A 58 -11.41 4.84 -12.31
CA ARG A 58 -11.85 3.83 -13.27
C ARG A 58 -11.76 2.41 -12.71
N GLU A 59 -10.57 2.00 -12.24
CA GLU A 59 -10.33 0.63 -11.76
C GLU A 59 -11.13 0.31 -10.49
N MET A 60 -11.35 1.28 -9.60
CA MET A 60 -12.06 1.03 -8.35
C MET A 60 -13.58 1.04 -8.50
N SER A 61 -14.13 1.73 -9.51
CA SER A 61 -15.58 1.70 -9.78
C SER A 61 -16.07 0.31 -10.22
N ASP A 62 -15.18 -0.52 -10.78
CA ASP A 62 -15.48 -1.92 -11.12
C ASP A 62 -15.60 -2.81 -9.88
N HIS A 63 -15.14 -2.34 -8.71
CA HIS A 63 -15.09 -3.10 -7.46
C HIS A 63 -15.97 -2.51 -6.34
N LEU A 64 -16.20 -1.20 -6.35
CA LEU A 64 -16.91 -0.47 -5.30
C LEU A 64 -17.89 0.51 -5.94
N ALA A 65 -19.12 0.56 -5.41
CA ALA A 65 -20.11 1.55 -5.85
C ALA A 65 -19.64 2.99 -5.56
N GLU A 66 -18.97 3.20 -4.44
CA GLU A 66 -18.43 4.49 -4.03
C GLU A 66 -17.01 4.32 -3.46
N PRO A 67 -15.97 4.37 -4.30
CA PRO A 67 -14.60 4.22 -3.84
C PRO A 67 -14.13 5.46 -3.07
N PRO A 68 -13.30 5.29 -2.02
CA PRO A 68 -12.76 6.42 -1.28
C PRO A 68 -11.84 7.26 -2.17
N GLN A 69 -11.66 8.54 -1.80
CA GLN A 69 -10.74 9.42 -2.52
C GLN A 69 -9.31 8.89 -2.47
N PHE A 70 -8.64 8.85 -3.64
CA PHE A 70 -7.30 8.31 -3.79
C PHE A 70 -6.29 8.91 -2.81
N ASP A 71 -6.29 10.24 -2.69
CA ASP A 71 -5.33 10.95 -1.83
C ASP A 71 -5.54 10.60 -0.34
N THR A 72 -6.77 10.36 0.09
CA THR A 72 -7.08 9.89 1.45
C THR A 72 -6.49 8.51 1.70
N VAL A 73 -6.72 7.57 0.78
CA VAL A 73 -6.19 6.20 0.84
C VAL A 73 -4.66 6.23 0.93
N VAL A 74 -4.01 6.96 0.02
CA VAL A 74 -2.55 7.09 -0.03
C VAL A 74 -2.00 7.69 1.26
N ARG A 75 -2.63 8.76 1.78
CA ARG A 75 -2.18 9.43 3.01
C ARG A 75 -2.19 8.47 4.19
N VAL A 76 -3.27 7.71 4.35
CA VAL A 76 -3.42 6.72 5.43
C VAL A 76 -2.39 5.62 5.29
N VAL A 77 -2.31 4.96 4.12
CA VAL A 77 -1.34 3.87 3.90
C VAL A 77 0.09 4.35 4.15
N ARG A 78 0.47 5.53 3.64
CA ARG A 78 1.81 6.11 3.90
C ARG A 78 2.09 6.36 5.38
N ARG A 79 1.07 6.76 6.16
CA ARG A 79 1.22 6.93 7.60
C ARG A 79 1.56 5.61 8.27
N HIS A 80 0.83 4.55 7.99
CA HIS A 80 1.08 3.22 8.57
C HIS A 80 2.42 2.64 8.12
N LEU A 81 2.79 2.81 6.84
CA LEU A 81 4.11 2.37 6.32
C LEU A 81 5.28 3.09 7.00
N ARG A 82 5.16 4.40 7.28
CA ARG A 82 6.16 5.14 8.06
C ARG A 82 6.26 4.64 9.50
N THR A 83 5.13 4.44 10.17
CA THR A 83 5.11 3.90 11.54
C THR A 83 5.77 2.52 11.61
N ALA A 84 5.59 1.69 10.58
CA ALA A 84 6.24 0.39 10.49
C ALA A 84 7.74 0.43 10.13
N GLY A 85 8.30 1.61 9.82
CA GLY A 85 9.69 1.75 9.38
C GLY A 85 9.95 1.20 7.97
N LEU A 86 8.89 0.99 7.17
CA LEU A 86 9.01 0.55 5.77
C LEU A 86 9.37 1.70 4.81
N PHE A 87 9.19 2.95 5.27
CA PHE A 87 9.72 4.14 4.62
C PHE A 87 10.84 4.68 5.49
N SER A 88 12.06 4.75 4.95
CA SER A 88 13.16 5.50 5.55
C SER A 88 12.74 6.97 5.70
N SER A 89 13.02 7.54 6.87
CA SER A 89 12.93 9.00 7.09
C SER A 89 14.10 9.71 6.40
#